data_AF-A0A0F0F192-F1
#
_entry.id   AF-A0A0F0F192-F1
#
_cell.length_a   1.000
_cell.length_b   1.000
_cell.length_c   1.000
_cell.angle_alpha   90.00
_cell.angle_beta   90.00
_cell.angle_gamma   90.00
#
_symmetry.space_group_name_H-M   'P 1'
#
loop_
_entity.id
_entity.type
_entity.pdbx_description
1 polymer ?
#
loop_
_entity_poly.entity_id
_entity_poly.type
_entity_poly.pdbx_seq_one_letter_code
_entity_poly.pdbx_strand_id
1 'polypeptide(L)'
;MLTTSIDPHAAEARPRLLDTVDRVSEMCFGLFMALTFVGAVSAVAAPADAARTMFLTALGCNLAWGLVDAVMYLVRTLTERGRKLTLIRAVRSANDPSDAIARLRNALSPTLRPLVEDAELEAIRSRIARTTDWPETPTLGAQDFLAAAAIFLIVVLATFPVALPFIIVPEVSTALLVSRVLTIVMLFGAGLALGRHAGFGGWIAGLAMTVLGVALTVAIILLGG
;
A
#
# COMPACT_ATOMS: atom_id res chain seq x y z
N MET A 1 -17.44 50.12 8.96
CA MET A 1 -17.81 49.23 7.85
C MET A 1 -16.65 49.23 6.86
N LEU A 2 -15.76 48.25 6.95
CA LEU A 2 -14.82 47.91 5.89
C LEU A 2 -14.86 46.38 5.79
N THR A 3 -15.54 45.88 4.77
CA THR A 3 -15.64 44.46 4.44
C THR A 3 -14.37 44.06 3.72
N THR A 4 -13.48 43.35 4.41
CA THR A 4 -12.34 42.67 3.79
C THR A 4 -12.88 41.49 2.99
N SER A 5 -12.94 41.65 1.67
CA SER A 5 -13.28 40.59 0.73
C SER A 5 -12.22 39.50 0.80
N ILE A 6 -12.57 38.34 1.37
CA ILE A 6 -11.79 37.11 1.22
C ILE A 6 -11.98 36.68 -0.23
N ASP A 7 -10.93 36.84 -1.03
CA ASP A 7 -10.86 36.29 -2.39
C ASP A 7 -10.84 34.75 -2.31
N PRO A 8 -11.88 34.02 -2.75
CA PRO A 8 -11.96 32.56 -2.59
C PRO A 8 -11.08 31.78 -3.58
N HIS A 9 -10.29 32.46 -4.41
CA HIS A 9 -9.54 31.84 -5.51
C HIS A 9 -8.03 32.10 -5.46
N ALA A 10 -7.46 32.18 -4.26
CA ALA A 10 -6.01 31.96 -4.08
C ALA A 10 -5.70 30.49 -4.40
N ALA A 11 -5.49 30.23 -5.69
CA ALA A 11 -5.04 29.02 -6.34
C ALA A 11 -4.61 27.90 -5.37
N GLU A 12 -5.52 26.97 -5.11
CA GLU A 12 -5.16 25.63 -4.66
C GLU A 12 -4.21 25.06 -5.70
N ALA A 13 -2.90 25.17 -5.43
CA ALA A 13 -1.92 24.34 -6.07
C ALA A 13 -2.33 22.90 -5.76
N ARG A 14 -3.03 22.25 -6.70
CA ARG A 14 -3.45 20.85 -6.59
C ARG A 14 -2.25 20.07 -6.05
N PRO A 15 -2.32 19.49 -4.85
CA PRO A 15 -1.22 18.70 -4.33
C PRO A 15 -0.87 17.66 -5.39
N ARG A 16 0.43 17.51 -5.66
CA ARG A 16 0.93 16.54 -6.66
C ARG A 16 0.19 15.21 -6.43
N LEU A 17 -0.48 14.70 -7.48
CA LEU A 17 -1.45 13.60 -7.40
C LEU A 17 -0.94 12.36 -6.65
N LEU A 18 0.39 12.15 -6.64
CA LEU A 18 1.13 11.14 -5.89
C LEU A 18 2.51 11.70 -5.51
N ASP A 19 2.98 11.42 -4.29
CA ASP A 19 4.37 11.71 -3.87
C ASP A 19 5.35 10.85 -4.71
N THR A 20 6.60 11.26 -4.82
CA THR A 20 7.62 10.55 -5.62
C THR A 20 7.76 9.10 -5.19
N VAL A 21 7.66 8.85 -3.88
CA VAL A 21 7.72 7.50 -3.31
C VAL A 21 6.54 6.64 -3.78
N ASP A 22 5.33 7.18 -3.79
CA ASP A 22 4.14 6.45 -4.24
C ASP A 22 4.27 6.10 -5.73
N ARG A 23 4.78 7.02 -6.56
CA ARG A 23 5.02 6.77 -7.99
C ARG A 23 6.05 5.66 -8.22
N VAL A 24 7.18 5.72 -7.53
CA VAL A 24 8.22 4.69 -7.65
C VAL A 24 7.70 3.35 -7.10
N SER A 25 6.96 3.36 -6.00
CA SER A 25 6.36 2.15 -5.45
C SER A 25 5.36 1.53 -6.42
N GLU A 26 4.49 2.33 -7.02
CA GLU A 26 3.52 1.88 -8.02
C GLU A 26 4.21 1.33 -9.28
N MET A 27 5.28 1.98 -9.74
CA MET A 27 6.10 1.48 -10.84
C MET A 27 6.75 0.14 -10.48
N CYS A 28 7.28 -0.01 -9.26
CA CYS A 28 7.82 -1.28 -8.77
C CYS A 28 6.73 -2.35 -8.70
N PHE A 29 5.53 -2.05 -8.18
CA PHE A 29 4.40 -2.99 -8.18
C PHE A 29 4.06 -3.47 -9.60
N GLY A 30 3.98 -2.56 -10.57
CA GLY A 30 3.76 -2.92 -11.98
C GLY A 30 4.87 -3.80 -12.57
N LEU A 31 6.14 -3.47 -12.30
CA LEU A 31 7.29 -4.28 -12.75
C LEU A 31 7.30 -5.67 -12.13
N PHE A 32 6.98 -5.79 -10.84
CA PHE A 32 6.89 -7.10 -10.16
C PHE A 32 5.69 -7.93 -10.64
N MET A 33 4.55 -7.31 -10.97
CA MET A 33 3.46 -8.00 -11.65
C MET A 33 3.91 -8.59 -12.99
N ALA A 34 4.60 -7.79 -13.82
CA ALA A 34 5.12 -8.25 -15.11
C ALA A 34 6.14 -9.40 -14.96
N LEU A 35 7.08 -9.28 -14.00
CA LEU A 35 8.07 -10.34 -13.72
C LEU A 35 7.40 -11.65 -13.27
N THR A 36 6.38 -11.56 -12.42
CA THR A 36 5.61 -12.73 -11.96
C THR A 36 4.88 -13.40 -13.13
N PHE A 37 4.27 -12.62 -14.03
CA PHE A 37 3.62 -13.14 -15.24
C PHE A 37 4.64 -13.85 -16.17
N VAL A 38 5.77 -13.22 -16.47
CA VAL A 38 6.85 -13.81 -17.28
C VAL A 38 7.38 -15.10 -16.64
N GLY A 39 7.56 -15.11 -15.32
CA GLY A 39 7.96 -16.29 -14.57
C GLY A 39 6.95 -17.44 -14.70
N ALA A 40 5.65 -17.13 -14.57
CA ALA A 40 4.58 -18.11 -14.72
C ALA A 40 4.52 -18.70 -16.14
N VAL A 41 4.64 -17.88 -17.19
CA VAL A 41 4.66 -18.33 -18.59
C VAL A 41 5.88 -19.23 -18.86
N SER A 42 7.06 -18.86 -18.33
CA SER A 42 8.29 -19.63 -18.51
C SER A 42 8.23 -21.02 -17.84
N ALA A 43 7.50 -21.14 -16.72
CA ALA A 43 7.35 -22.41 -16.00
C ALA A 43 6.43 -23.41 -16.72
N VAL A 44 5.48 -22.93 -17.54
CA VAL A 44 4.53 -23.78 -18.29
C VAL A 44 5.17 -24.40 -19.55
N ALA A 45 6.30 -23.87 -20.03
CA ALA A 45 7.00 -24.40 -21.21
C ALA A 45 7.75 -25.74 -20.98
N ALA A 46 7.66 -26.35 -19.79
CA ALA A 46 8.37 -27.58 -19.43
C ALA A 46 7.53 -28.86 -19.69
N PRO A 47 8.13 -29.99 -20.16
CA PRO A 47 7.37 -31.14 -20.70
C PRO A 47 6.76 -32.12 -19.66
N ALA A 48 6.54 -31.74 -18.40
CA ALA A 48 6.16 -32.70 -17.34
C ALA A 48 4.72 -32.53 -16.84
N ASP A 49 4.11 -33.67 -16.50
CA ASP A 49 2.87 -33.92 -15.74
C ASP A 49 2.02 -32.66 -15.45
N ALA A 50 1.07 -32.37 -16.35
CA ALA A 50 0.42 -31.07 -16.48
C ALA A 50 -0.22 -30.56 -15.18
N ALA A 51 -0.81 -31.44 -14.36
CA ALA A 51 -1.44 -31.07 -13.09
C ALA A 51 -0.43 -30.67 -12.01
N ARG A 52 0.68 -31.41 -11.88
CA ARG A 52 1.75 -31.12 -10.91
C ARG A 52 2.50 -29.85 -11.28
N THR A 53 2.73 -29.64 -12.57
CA THR A 53 3.34 -28.43 -13.11
C THR A 53 2.43 -27.20 -12.90
N MET A 54 1.12 -27.30 -13.17
CA MET A 54 0.18 -26.21 -12.89
C MET A 54 0.13 -25.83 -11.41
N PHE A 55 0.06 -26.82 -10.52
CA PHE A 55 0.03 -26.57 -9.08
C PHE A 55 1.32 -25.92 -8.58
N LEU A 56 2.50 -26.42 -9.00
CA LEU A 56 3.78 -25.83 -8.62
C LEU A 56 3.96 -24.41 -9.17
N THR A 57 3.48 -24.14 -10.39
CA THR A 57 3.48 -22.79 -10.96
C THR A 57 2.56 -21.84 -10.19
N ALA A 58 1.34 -22.28 -9.85
CA ALA A 58 0.39 -21.49 -9.07
C ALA A 58 0.91 -21.19 -7.66
N LEU A 59 1.47 -22.20 -6.98
CA LEU A 59 2.08 -22.05 -5.67
C LEU A 59 3.32 -21.15 -5.70
N GLY A 60 4.18 -21.32 -6.71
CA GLY A 60 5.36 -20.48 -6.91
C GLY A 60 5.00 -19.02 -7.16
N CYS A 61 4.01 -18.76 -7.99
CA CYS A 61 3.46 -17.42 -8.26
C CYS A 61 2.94 -16.77 -6.97
N ASN A 62 2.17 -17.53 -6.18
CA ASN A 62 1.62 -17.09 -4.90
C ASN A 62 2.71 -16.70 -3.89
N LEU A 63 3.71 -17.57 -3.71
CA LEU A 63 4.84 -17.32 -2.81
C LEU A 63 5.68 -16.12 -3.27
N ALA A 64 5.94 -16.02 -4.58
CA ALA A 64 6.67 -14.88 -5.15
C ALA A 64 5.92 -13.56 -4.91
N TRP A 65 4.60 -13.55 -5.09
CA TRP A 65 3.78 -12.36 -4.83
C TRP A 65 3.82 -11.95 -3.36
N GLY A 66 3.64 -12.89 -2.43
CA GLY A 66 3.77 -12.61 -1.00
C GLY A 66 5.15 -12.05 -0.61
N LEU A 67 6.22 -12.52 -1.26
CA LEU A 67 7.57 -12.03 -1.03
C LEU A 67 7.74 -10.58 -1.51
N VAL A 68 7.20 -10.26 -2.69
CA VAL A 68 7.20 -8.88 -3.22
C VAL A 68 6.50 -7.94 -2.25
N ASP A 69 5.31 -8.30 -1.75
CA ASP A 69 4.58 -7.47 -0.79
C ASP A 69 5.36 -7.25 0.52
N ALA A 70 6.01 -8.30 1.04
CA ALA A 70 6.85 -8.21 2.23
C ALA A 70 8.07 -7.28 2.01
N VAL A 71 8.74 -7.39 0.86
CA VAL A 71 9.87 -6.51 0.51
C VAL A 71 9.41 -5.07 0.33
N MET A 72 8.29 -4.85 -0.37
CA MET A 72 7.73 -3.51 -0.58
C MET A 72 7.29 -2.85 0.72
N TYR A 73 6.79 -3.63 1.69
CA TYR A 73 6.55 -3.13 3.05
C TYR A 73 7.83 -2.61 3.72
N LEU A 74 8.93 -3.37 3.62
CA LEU A 74 10.22 -2.96 4.20
C LEU A 74 10.77 -1.70 3.51
N VAL A 75 10.69 -1.64 2.18
CA VAL A 75 11.09 -0.46 1.39
C VAL A 75 10.27 0.76 1.84
N ARG A 76 8.94 0.65 1.89
CA ARG A 76 8.07 1.74 2.33
C ARG A 76 8.39 2.21 3.76
N THR A 77 8.64 1.26 4.66
CA THR A 77 8.99 1.56 6.06
C THR A 77 10.32 2.31 6.15
N LEU A 78 11.33 1.85 5.41
CA LEU A 78 12.64 2.48 5.37
C LEU A 78 12.56 3.90 4.76
N THR A 79 11.84 4.05 3.65
CA THR A 79 11.65 5.34 2.99
C THR A 79 10.90 6.33 3.88
N GLU A 80 9.84 5.89 4.57
CA GLU A 80 9.09 6.76 5.49
C GLU A 80 9.96 7.22 6.66
N ARG A 81 10.77 6.33 7.23
CA ARG A 81 11.78 6.71 8.25
C ARG A 81 12.80 7.69 7.69
N GLY A 82 13.28 7.46 6.47
CA GLY A 82 14.20 8.36 5.78
C GLY A 82 13.60 9.75 5.56
N ARG A 83 12.32 9.84 5.19
CA ARG A 83 11.59 11.11 5.00
C ARG A 83 11.45 11.88 6.30
N LYS A 84 11.06 11.20 7.39
CA LYS A 84 10.97 11.81 8.73
C LYS A 84 12.32 12.34 9.20
N LEU A 85 13.38 11.57 9.01
CA LEU A 85 14.74 11.99 9.38
C LEU A 85 15.24 13.17 8.53
N THR A 86 14.92 13.17 7.24
CA THR A 86 15.22 14.30 6.33
C THR A 86 14.52 15.57 6.76
N LEU A 87 13.25 15.48 7.18
CA LEU A 87 12.50 16.62 7.72
C LEU A 87 13.16 17.17 8.99
N ILE A 88 13.53 16.29 9.92
CA ILE A 88 14.23 16.67 11.17
C ILE A 88 15.54 17.38 10.86
N ARG A 89 16.34 16.86 9.93
CA ARG A 89 17.59 17.51 9.49
C ARG A 89 17.36 18.87 8.88
N ALA A 90 16.37 18.99 7.98
CA ALA A 90 16.03 20.25 7.34
C ALA A 90 15.58 21.31 8.36
N VAL A 91 14.83 20.92 9.39
CA VAL A 91 14.41 21.79 10.49
C VAL A 91 15.61 22.21 11.35
N ARG A 92 16.58 21.32 11.59
CA ARG A 92 17.80 21.65 12.35
C ARG A 92 18.79 22.54 11.59
N SER A 93 18.87 22.37 10.27
CA SER A 93 19.77 23.15 9.41
C SER A 93 19.18 24.48 8.96
N ALA A 94 17.91 24.76 9.27
CA ALA A 94 17.26 26.01 8.91
C ALA A 94 17.85 27.17 9.74
N ASN A 95 18.37 28.18 9.05
CA ASN A 95 18.93 29.38 9.69
C ASN A 95 17.84 30.33 10.21
N ASP A 96 16.65 30.29 9.60
CA ASP A 96 15.49 31.10 9.98
C ASP A 96 14.44 30.22 10.70
N PRO A 97 14.04 30.56 11.94
CA PRO A 97 12.93 29.91 12.63
C PRO A 97 11.64 29.85 11.82
N SER A 98 11.35 30.88 11.01
CA SER A 98 10.12 30.94 10.21
C SER A 98 10.10 29.88 9.09
N ASP A 99 11.23 29.63 8.42
CA ASP A 99 11.39 28.56 7.43
C ASP A 99 11.24 27.17 8.08
N ALA A 100 11.80 26.98 9.28
CA ALA A 100 11.66 25.74 10.03
C ALA A 100 10.20 25.44 10.40
N ILE A 101 9.46 26.45 10.87
CA ILE A 101 8.02 26.34 11.20
C ILE A 101 7.22 26.02 9.93
N ALA A 102 7.49 26.71 8.82
CA ALA A 102 6.83 26.44 7.55
C ALA A 102 7.05 25.00 7.05
N ARG A 103 8.26 24.45 7.20
CA ARG A 103 8.57 23.05 6.87
C ARG A 103 7.79 22.06 7.74
N LEU A 104 7.71 22.30 9.04
CA LEU A 104 6.90 21.48 9.97
C LEU A 104 5.41 21.54 9.60
N ARG A 105 4.89 22.75 9.33
CA ARG A 105 3.51 22.96 8.90
C ARG A 105 3.20 22.21 7.60
N ASN A 106 4.09 22.28 6.62
CA ASN A 106 3.92 21.58 5.35
C ASN A 106 3.98 20.05 5.48
N ALA A 107 4.67 19.52 6.49
CA ALA A 107 4.70 18.09 6.77
C ALA A 107 3.41 17.57 7.43
N LEU A 108 2.60 18.44 8.04
CA LEU A 108 1.29 18.05 8.57
C LEU A 108 0.34 17.66 7.43
N SER A 109 -0.56 16.73 7.73
CA SER A 109 -1.65 16.39 6.82
C SER A 109 -2.52 17.63 6.56
N PRO A 110 -3.12 17.77 5.36
CA PRO A 110 -3.91 18.94 5.00
C PRO A 110 -5.00 19.29 6.04
N THR A 111 -5.61 18.27 6.65
CA THR A 111 -6.63 18.42 7.69
C THR A 111 -6.10 19.01 8.99
N LEU A 112 -4.83 18.74 9.34
CA LEU A 112 -4.21 19.23 10.58
C LEU A 112 -3.55 20.60 10.41
N ARG A 113 -3.15 20.97 9.19
CA ARG A 113 -2.50 22.27 8.91
C ARG A 113 -3.23 23.50 9.46
N PRO A 114 -4.56 23.66 9.34
CA PRO A 114 -5.25 24.83 9.89
C PRO A 114 -5.49 24.76 11.39
N LEU A 115 -5.33 23.58 12.01
CA LEU A 115 -5.64 23.35 13.42
C LEU A 115 -4.45 23.61 14.35
N VAL A 116 -3.23 23.59 13.81
CA VAL A 116 -2.00 23.72 14.60
C VAL A 116 -1.46 25.15 14.51
N GLU A 117 -1.20 25.78 15.65
CA GLU A 117 -0.68 27.14 15.72
C GLU A 117 0.85 27.19 15.56
N ASP A 118 1.38 28.35 15.14
CA ASP A 118 2.84 28.53 15.00
C ASP A 118 3.58 28.36 16.33
N ALA A 119 2.96 28.71 17.46
CA ALA A 119 3.53 28.52 18.79
C ALA A 119 3.74 27.03 19.13
N GLU A 120 2.83 26.16 18.69
CA GLU A 120 2.95 24.71 18.89
C GLU A 120 4.05 24.12 18.00
N LEU A 121 4.14 24.59 16.75
CA LEU A 121 5.21 24.20 15.84
C LEU A 121 6.58 24.68 16.32
N GLU A 122 6.66 25.86 16.93
CA GLU A 122 7.88 26.38 17.55
C GLU A 122 8.30 25.55 18.77
N ALA A 123 7.34 25.10 19.58
CA ALA A 123 7.61 24.16 20.67
C ALA A 123 8.18 22.83 20.13
N ILE A 124 7.68 22.33 18.99
CA ILE A 124 8.22 21.13 18.33
C ILE A 124 9.63 21.40 17.78
N ARG A 125 9.83 22.50 17.06
CA ARG A 125 11.13 22.91 16.51
C ARG A 125 12.20 23.00 17.59
N SER A 126 11.88 23.66 18.71
CA SER A 126 12.79 23.82 19.84
C SER A 126 13.14 22.49 20.51
N ARG A 127 12.18 21.55 20.63
CA ARG A 127 12.46 20.18 21.10
C ARG A 127 13.38 19.43 20.13
N ILE A 128 13.12 19.52 18.82
CA ILE A 128 13.97 18.90 17.79
C ILE A 128 15.41 19.42 17.89
N ALA A 129 15.60 20.72 18.11
CA ALA A 129 16.92 21.34 18.23
C ALA A 129 17.68 20.89 19.50
N ARG A 130 16.97 20.61 20.60
CA ARG A 130 17.56 20.17 21.87
C ARG A 130 17.86 18.67 21.92
N THR A 131 17.16 17.86 21.13
CA THR A 131 17.41 16.42 21.06
C THR A 131 18.69 16.13 20.26
N THR A 132 19.68 15.52 20.93
CA THR A 132 20.96 15.16 20.32
C THR A 132 20.94 13.77 19.69
N ASP A 133 20.14 12.85 20.25
CA ASP A 133 20.06 11.44 19.87
C ASP A 133 19.07 11.20 18.72
N TRP A 134 19.45 11.63 17.52
CA TRP A 134 18.75 11.26 16.30
C TRP A 134 19.51 10.14 15.56
N PRO A 135 18.81 9.14 14.98
CA PRO A 135 19.46 8.13 14.16
C PRO A 135 20.25 8.77 13.00
N GLU A 136 21.48 8.31 12.75
CA GLU A 136 22.30 8.80 11.64
C GLU A 136 21.83 8.31 10.27
N THR A 137 21.16 7.17 10.22
CA THR A 137 20.58 6.61 9.00
C THR A 137 19.24 5.96 9.32
N PRO A 138 18.29 5.94 8.37
CA PRO A 138 17.09 5.12 8.52
C PRO A 138 17.52 3.66 8.47
N THR A 139 17.15 2.87 9.48
CA THR A 139 17.45 1.44 9.56
C THR A 139 16.17 0.62 9.77
N LEU A 140 16.22 -0.64 9.38
CA LEU A 140 15.18 -1.64 9.67
C LEU A 140 15.56 -2.42 10.92
N GLY A 141 14.58 -2.65 11.79
CA GLY A 141 14.73 -3.45 13.00
C GLY A 141 14.01 -4.79 12.89
N ALA A 142 14.22 -5.67 13.87
CA ALA A 142 13.62 -7.01 13.90
C ALA A 142 12.08 -6.99 13.80
N GLN A 143 11.43 -5.98 14.40
CA GLN A 143 9.98 -5.82 14.31
C GLN A 143 9.49 -5.55 12.89
N ASP A 144 10.29 -4.87 12.06
CA ASP A 144 9.94 -4.60 10.67
C ASP A 144 9.98 -5.89 9.84
N PHE A 145 10.99 -6.73 10.06
CA PHE A 145 11.07 -8.05 9.43
C PHE A 145 9.97 -8.99 9.91
N LEU A 146 9.58 -8.92 11.19
CA LEU A 146 8.44 -9.69 11.70
C LEU A 146 7.13 -9.23 11.05
N ALA A 147 6.92 -7.93 10.89
CA ALA A 147 5.76 -7.39 10.19
C ALA A 147 5.76 -7.78 8.70
N ALA A 148 6.92 -7.74 8.04
CA ALA A 148 7.07 -8.21 6.66
C ALA A 148 6.75 -9.71 6.52
N ALA A 149 7.21 -10.54 7.47
CA ALA A 149 6.89 -11.97 7.51
C ALA A 149 5.40 -12.22 7.76
N ALA A 150 4.76 -11.42 8.61
CA ALA A 150 3.32 -11.47 8.82
C ALA A 150 2.54 -11.12 7.54
N ILE A 151 2.97 -10.07 6.81
CA ILE A 151 2.38 -9.69 5.52
C ILE A 151 2.53 -10.82 4.51
N PHE A 152 3.74 -11.37 4.36
CA PHE A 152 3.99 -12.54 3.52
C PHE A 152 3.01 -13.68 3.83
N LEU A 153 2.88 -14.04 5.10
CA LEU A 153 2.03 -15.13 5.54
C LEU A 153 0.55 -14.83 5.28
N ILE A 154 0.09 -13.59 5.54
CA ILE A 154 -1.28 -13.16 5.25
C ILE A 154 -1.57 -13.30 3.76
N VAL A 155 -0.68 -12.81 2.90
CA VAL A 155 -0.86 -12.86 1.44
C VAL A 155 -0.95 -14.31 0.96
N VAL A 156 -0.03 -15.17 1.39
CA VAL A 156 0.00 -16.58 1.00
C VAL A 156 -1.23 -17.33 1.51
N LEU A 157 -1.60 -17.15 2.78
CA LEU A 157 -2.76 -17.81 3.37
C LEU A 157 -4.10 -17.30 2.82
N ALA A 158 -4.19 -16.03 2.40
CA ALA A 158 -5.40 -15.48 1.81
C ALA A 158 -5.63 -15.98 0.37
N THR A 159 -4.56 -16.30 -0.35
CA THR A 159 -4.61 -16.71 -1.75
C THR A 159 -4.65 -18.23 -1.92
N PHE A 160 -4.19 -19.00 -0.92
CA PHE A 160 -4.22 -20.47 -0.95
C PHE A 160 -5.65 -21.06 -1.09
N PRO A 161 -6.68 -20.62 -0.33
CA PRO A 161 -8.06 -21.11 -0.50
C PRO A 161 -8.63 -20.84 -1.89
N VAL A 162 -8.21 -19.76 -2.53
CA VAL A 162 -8.64 -19.37 -3.89
C VAL A 162 -8.01 -20.27 -4.95
N ALA A 163 -6.79 -20.75 -4.72
CA ALA A 163 -6.08 -21.68 -5.62
C ALA A 163 -6.46 -23.15 -5.40
N LEU A 164 -6.95 -23.52 -4.22
CA LEU A 164 -7.32 -24.89 -3.85
C LEU A 164 -8.30 -25.58 -4.84
N PRO A 165 -9.34 -24.91 -5.39
CA PRO A 165 -10.29 -25.52 -6.34
C PRO A 165 -9.62 -26.16 -7.56
N PHE A 166 -8.50 -25.61 -8.04
CA PHE A 166 -7.79 -26.12 -9.22
C PHE A 166 -7.10 -27.48 -8.99
N ILE A 167 -6.96 -27.90 -7.73
CA ILE A 167 -6.35 -29.18 -7.37
C ILE A 167 -7.44 -30.23 -7.12
N ILE A 168 -8.54 -29.83 -6.50
CA ILE A 168 -9.59 -30.73 -6.04
C ILE A 168 -10.70 -30.95 -7.06
N VAL A 169 -10.92 -29.98 -7.98
CA VAL A 169 -11.97 -30.05 -9.01
C VAL A 169 -11.33 -30.42 -10.36
N PRO A 170 -11.67 -31.59 -10.95
CA PRO A 170 -11.12 -32.00 -12.24
C PRO A 170 -11.55 -31.11 -13.41
N GLU A 171 -12.77 -30.57 -13.36
CA GLU A 171 -13.34 -29.71 -14.40
C GLU A 171 -12.88 -28.26 -14.23
N VAL A 172 -12.10 -27.76 -15.19
CA VAL A 172 -11.49 -26.42 -15.16
C VAL A 172 -12.55 -25.33 -15.06
N SER A 173 -13.66 -25.47 -15.79
CA SER A 173 -14.76 -24.48 -15.80
C SER A 173 -15.38 -24.32 -14.41
N THR A 174 -15.55 -25.45 -13.71
CA THR A 174 -16.11 -25.49 -12.35
C THR A 174 -15.09 -24.98 -11.33
N ALA A 175 -13.80 -25.34 -11.46
CA ALA A 175 -12.73 -24.84 -10.60
C ALA A 175 -12.63 -23.30 -10.64
N LEU A 176 -12.71 -22.73 -11.85
CA LEU A 176 -12.72 -21.27 -12.07
C LEU A 176 -13.92 -20.60 -11.40
N LEU A 177 -15.12 -21.18 -11.54
CA LEU A 177 -16.33 -20.63 -10.91
C LEU A 177 -16.21 -20.65 -9.38
N VAL A 178 -15.81 -21.78 -8.80
CA VAL A 178 -15.65 -21.91 -7.34
C VAL A 178 -14.60 -20.94 -6.82
N SER A 179 -13.46 -20.82 -7.50
CA SER A 179 -12.40 -19.87 -7.17
C SER A 179 -12.91 -18.42 -7.16
N ARG A 180 -13.63 -18.00 -8.22
CA ARG A 180 -14.21 -16.65 -8.32
C ARG A 180 -15.21 -16.36 -7.20
N VAL A 181 -16.09 -17.31 -6.88
CA VAL A 181 -17.06 -17.16 -5.78
C VAL A 181 -16.34 -17.03 -4.44
N LEU A 182 -15.33 -17.86 -4.18
CA LEU A 182 -14.51 -17.76 -2.97
C LEU A 182 -13.82 -16.40 -2.86
N THR A 183 -13.20 -15.90 -3.93
CA THR A 183 -12.58 -14.57 -3.95
C THR A 183 -13.60 -13.48 -3.61
N ILE A 184 -14.80 -13.51 -4.18
CA ILE A 184 -15.86 -12.54 -3.91
C ILE A 184 -16.29 -12.56 -2.44
N VAL A 185 -16.46 -13.75 -1.86
CA VAL A 185 -16.82 -13.92 -0.44
C VAL A 185 -15.71 -13.39 0.47
N MET A 186 -14.45 -13.68 0.14
CA MET A 186 -13.30 -13.19 0.92
C MET A 186 -13.14 -11.67 0.82
N LEU A 187 -13.33 -11.08 -0.37
CA LEU A 187 -13.33 -9.62 -0.55
C LEU A 187 -14.45 -8.94 0.23
N PHE A 188 -15.65 -9.55 0.24
CA PHE A 188 -16.76 -9.05 1.05
C PHE A 188 -16.40 -9.05 2.55
N GLY A 189 -15.86 -10.16 3.06
CA GLY A 189 -15.41 -10.29 4.45
C GLY A 189 -14.31 -9.29 4.83
N ALA A 190 -13.33 -9.09 3.94
CA ALA A 190 -12.28 -8.09 4.11
C ALA A 190 -12.86 -6.66 4.14
N GLY A 191 -13.80 -6.36 3.24
CA GLY A 191 -14.50 -5.08 3.20
C GLY A 191 -15.36 -4.84 4.45
N LEU A 192 -16.03 -5.86 4.98
CA LEU A 192 -16.75 -5.78 6.26
C LEU A 192 -15.80 -5.40 7.41
N ALA A 193 -14.65 -6.07 7.51
CA ALA A 193 -13.65 -5.80 8.54
C ALA A 193 -13.11 -4.37 8.42
N LEU A 194 -12.77 -3.94 7.20
CA LEU A 194 -12.26 -2.61 6.90
C LEU A 194 -13.29 -1.52 7.21
N GLY A 195 -14.54 -1.69 6.79
CA GLY A 195 -15.62 -0.72 7.03
C GLY A 195 -15.97 -0.55 8.50
N ARG A 196 -15.84 -1.60 9.31
CA ARG A 196 -15.98 -1.50 10.77
C ARG A 196 -14.84 -0.70 11.40
N HIS A 197 -13.62 -0.87 10.91
CA HIS A 197 -12.45 -0.15 11.41
C HIS A 197 -12.41 1.32 10.96
N ALA A 198 -12.88 1.60 9.74
CA ALA A 198 -12.86 2.93 9.14
C ALA A 198 -14.09 3.80 9.50
N GLY A 199 -15.09 3.24 10.21
CA GLY A 199 -16.29 3.97 10.64
C GLY A 199 -17.39 4.14 9.58
N PHE A 200 -17.21 3.64 8.36
CA PHE A 200 -18.15 3.79 7.24
C PHE A 200 -19.28 2.75 7.20
N GLY A 201 -19.46 1.96 8.26
CA GLY A 201 -20.45 0.88 8.32
C GLY A 201 -19.98 -0.35 7.52
N GLY A 202 -19.70 -1.45 8.23
CA GLY A 202 -19.08 -2.65 7.65
C GLY A 202 -19.75 -3.14 6.36
N TRP A 203 -21.08 -3.24 6.34
CA TRP A 203 -21.84 -3.76 5.20
C TRP A 203 -21.67 -2.96 3.91
N ILE A 204 -21.59 -1.63 4.00
CA ILE A 204 -21.41 -0.76 2.82
C ILE A 204 -20.03 -0.99 2.22
N ALA A 205 -18.98 -1.00 3.06
CA ALA A 205 -17.62 -1.27 2.61
C ALA A 205 -17.45 -2.69 2.05
N GLY A 206 -18.10 -3.69 2.67
CA GLY A 206 -18.17 -5.05 2.15
C GLY A 206 -18.74 -5.11 0.74
N LEU A 207 -19.93 -4.53 0.55
CA LEU A 207 -20.59 -4.52 -0.76
C LEU A 207 -19.77 -3.75 -1.81
N ALA A 208 -19.19 -2.60 -1.44
CA ALA A 208 -18.32 -1.82 -2.32
C ALA A 208 -17.10 -2.62 -2.78
N MET A 209 -16.43 -3.35 -1.88
CA MET A 209 -15.29 -4.22 -2.20
C MET A 209 -15.69 -5.37 -3.13
N THR A 210 -16.87 -5.96 -2.93
CA THR A 210 -17.41 -6.98 -3.84
C THR A 210 -17.66 -6.41 -5.23
N VAL A 211 -18.35 -5.26 -5.35
CA VAL A 211 -18.61 -4.62 -6.65
C VAL A 211 -17.31 -4.28 -7.36
N LEU A 212 -16.32 -3.75 -6.64
CA LEU A 212 -14.99 -3.47 -7.19
C LEU A 212 -14.31 -4.75 -7.69
N GLY A 213 -14.33 -5.83 -6.91
CA GLY A 213 -13.76 -7.12 -7.30
C GLY A 213 -14.41 -7.72 -8.55
N VAL A 214 -15.74 -7.64 -8.66
CA VAL A 214 -16.48 -8.07 -9.85
C VAL A 214 -16.10 -7.20 -11.06
N ALA A 215 -16.08 -5.87 -10.90
CA ALA A 215 -15.74 -4.95 -11.99
C ALA A 215 -14.32 -5.20 -12.52
N LEU A 216 -13.34 -5.38 -11.63
CA LEU A 216 -11.97 -5.72 -12.00
C LEU A 216 -11.89 -7.08 -12.70
N THR A 217 -12.61 -8.08 -12.21
CA THR A 217 -12.67 -9.41 -12.86
C THR A 217 -13.22 -9.30 -14.28
N VAL A 218 -14.32 -8.54 -14.49
CA VAL A 218 -14.90 -8.31 -15.82
C VAL A 218 -13.90 -7.57 -16.73
N ALA A 219 -13.23 -6.54 -16.22
CA ALA A 219 -12.23 -5.81 -16.98
C ALA A 219 -11.06 -6.71 -17.42
N ILE A 220 -10.55 -7.58 -16.54
CA ILE A 220 -9.49 -8.54 -16.86
C ILE A 220 -9.95 -9.50 -17.96
N ILE A 221 -11.18 -10.02 -17.87
CA ILE A 221 -11.74 -10.92 -18.90
C ILE A 221 -11.84 -10.21 -20.27
N LEU A 222 -12.31 -8.95 -20.29
CA LEU A 222 -12.41 -8.17 -21.52
C LEU A 222 -11.04 -7.85 -22.15
N LEU A 223 -9.99 -7.76 -21.34
CA LEU A 223 -8.62 -7.50 -21.77
C LEU A 223 -7.87 -8.77 -22.24
N GLY A 224 -8.55 -9.93 -22.28
CA GLY A 224 -8.00 -11.18 -22.80
C GLY A 224 -7.46 -12.14 -21.73
N GLY A 225 -7.89 -11.97 -20.48
CA GLY A 225 -7.61 -12.88 -19.35
C GLY A 225 -8.65 -13.97 -19.14
#